data_AF-A0A1Q7LIL8-F1
#
_entry.id   AF-A0A1Q7LIL8-F1
#
_cell.length_a   1.000
_cell.length_b   1.000
_cell.length_c   1.000
_cell.angle_alpha   90.00
_cell.angle_beta   90.00
_cell.angle_gamma   90.00
#
_symmetry.space_group_name_H-M   'P 1'
#
loop_
_entity.id
_entity.type
_entity.pdbx_description
1 polymer ?
#
loop_
_entity_poly.entity_id
_entity_poly.type
_entity_poly.pdbx_seq_one_letter_code
_entity_poly.pdbx_strand_id
1 'polypeptide(L)'
;MILRSVVSVAAFAALLGPCDLMNSSQPPGPVFGTWGGENAGLMADDTSAHVHIGCTYGNVHQQIVPDPSGKFDVPGEHNITAHPVDRGILHPARFSGRVADGWMTLVVTLTDTAVTLGPVQLAYGKEPRMGPCPICRVPKRN
;
A
#
# COMPACT_ATOMS: atom_id res chain seq x y z
N MET A 1 19.18 -59.00 48.72
CA MET A 1 19.44 -58.76 47.28
C MET A 1 18.15 -58.24 46.65
N ILE A 2 18.19 -56.97 46.23
CA ILE A 2 17.55 -56.39 45.03
C ILE A 2 16.00 -56.34 44.95
N LEU A 3 15.51 -55.17 45.39
CA LEU A 3 14.42 -54.31 44.91
C LEU A 3 13.95 -54.51 43.45
N ARG A 4 12.63 -54.37 43.18
CA ARG A 4 12.00 -53.68 42.02
C ARG A 4 10.51 -54.09 41.89
N SER A 5 9.53 -53.28 41.52
CA SER A 5 9.29 -51.84 41.42
C SER A 5 7.80 -51.74 41.03
N VAL A 6 7.00 -51.02 41.80
CA VAL A 6 5.62 -50.69 41.41
C VAL A 6 5.70 -49.59 40.36
N VAL A 7 5.25 -49.87 39.13
CA VAL A 7 5.15 -48.85 38.07
C VAL A 7 3.70 -48.38 38.02
N SER A 8 3.44 -47.25 38.68
CA SER A 8 2.20 -46.49 38.53
C SER A 8 2.23 -45.76 37.19
N VAL A 9 1.29 -46.09 36.29
CA VAL A 9 1.10 -45.35 35.03
C VAL A 9 0.30 -44.07 35.36
N ALA A 10 0.98 -42.92 35.33
CA ALA A 10 0.34 -41.61 35.43
C ALA A 10 -0.32 -41.25 34.10
N ALA A 11 -1.64 -41.04 34.11
CA ALA A 11 -2.39 -40.52 32.98
C ALA A 11 -2.17 -39.00 32.87
N PHE A 12 -1.44 -38.54 31.85
CA PHE A 12 -1.35 -37.14 31.49
C PHE A 12 -2.60 -36.75 30.67
N ALA A 13 -3.55 -36.06 31.31
CA ALA A 13 -4.67 -35.42 30.62
C ALA A 13 -4.17 -34.14 29.92
N ALA A 14 -4.13 -34.15 28.60
CA ALA A 14 -3.82 -32.97 27.80
C ALA A 14 -5.03 -32.01 27.79
N LEU A 15 -4.83 -30.82 28.34
CA LEU A 15 -5.80 -29.72 28.27
C LEU A 15 -5.82 -29.16 26.84
N LEU A 16 -6.87 -29.47 26.08
CA LEU A 16 -7.20 -28.80 24.83
C LEU A 16 -7.79 -27.42 25.15
N GLY A 17 -6.94 -26.40 25.25
CA GLY A 17 -7.40 -25.01 25.17
C GLY A 17 -7.80 -24.67 23.74
N PRO A 18 -8.85 -23.86 23.50
CA PRO A 18 -9.19 -23.43 22.16
C PRO A 18 -8.05 -22.56 21.63
N CYS A 19 -7.36 -23.03 20.59
CA CYS A 19 -6.55 -22.17 19.76
C CYS A 19 -7.52 -21.23 19.04
N ASP A 20 -7.71 -20.02 19.57
CA ASP A 20 -8.31 -18.92 18.82
C ASP A 20 -7.38 -18.56 17.65
N LEU A 21 -7.48 -19.33 16.56
CA LEU A 21 -7.04 -18.93 15.23
C LEU A 21 -8.06 -17.92 14.66
N MET A 22 -8.40 -16.89 15.43
CA MET A 22 -9.05 -15.72 14.87
C MET A 22 -7.95 -14.85 14.28
N ASN A 23 -7.70 -15.07 13.00
CA ASN A 23 -6.95 -14.18 12.12
C ASN A 23 -7.67 -12.82 12.13
N SER A 24 -7.41 -12.00 13.15
CA SER A 24 -7.90 -10.63 13.21
C SER A 24 -7.15 -9.84 12.14
N SER A 25 -7.70 -9.80 10.94
CA SER A 25 -7.32 -8.80 9.95
C SER A 25 -7.72 -7.45 10.54
N GLN A 26 -6.79 -6.81 11.25
CA GLN A 26 -7.01 -5.45 11.72
C GLN A 26 -7.37 -4.60 10.49
N PRO A 27 -8.45 -3.80 10.55
CA PRO A 27 -8.80 -2.91 9.45
C PRO A 27 -7.56 -2.10 9.06
N PRO A 28 -7.27 -1.94 7.76
CA PRO A 28 -6.14 -1.14 7.35
C PRO A 28 -6.30 0.27 7.94
N GLY A 29 -5.29 0.73 8.67
CA GLY A 29 -5.25 2.11 9.13
C GLY A 29 -5.10 3.08 7.95
N PRO A 30 -5.07 4.39 8.22
CA PRO A 30 -4.78 5.38 7.19
C PRO A 30 -3.50 5.05 6.43
N VAL A 31 -3.50 5.29 5.12
CA VAL A 31 -2.29 5.14 4.30
C VAL A 31 -1.32 6.24 4.71
N PHE A 32 -0.10 5.85 5.04
CA PHE A 32 0.97 6.76 5.44
C PHE A 32 2.31 6.29 4.88
N GLY A 33 3.28 7.20 4.79
CA GLY A 33 4.66 6.91 4.43
C GLY A 33 4.87 6.65 2.94
N THR A 34 6.01 6.05 2.62
CA THR A 34 6.42 5.74 1.24
C THR A 34 6.01 4.34 0.84
N TRP A 35 5.46 4.22 -0.36
CA TRP A 35 5.04 2.97 -1.00
C TRP A 35 5.68 2.89 -2.38
N GLY A 36 6.44 1.83 -2.65
CA GLY A 36 7.20 1.68 -3.88
C GLY A 36 6.81 0.47 -4.70
N GLY A 37 6.74 0.65 -6.01
CA GLY A 37 6.43 -0.39 -6.98
C GLY A 37 7.33 -0.33 -8.21
N GLU A 38 7.01 -1.16 -9.19
CA GLU A 38 7.61 -1.07 -10.52
C GLU A 38 6.89 0.02 -11.32
N ASN A 39 7.64 0.98 -11.85
CA ASN A 39 7.12 2.17 -12.54
C ASN A 39 6.05 2.94 -11.73
N ALA A 40 6.09 2.86 -10.40
CA ALA A 40 5.15 3.57 -9.56
C ALA A 40 5.68 3.82 -8.15
N GLY A 41 5.22 4.90 -7.54
CA GLY A 41 5.50 5.26 -6.16
C GLY A 41 4.38 6.13 -5.59
N LEU A 42 4.16 6.05 -4.28
CA LEU A 42 3.24 6.89 -3.54
C LEU A 42 3.90 7.35 -2.23
N MET A 43 3.79 8.62 -1.90
CA MET A 43 4.14 9.18 -0.59
C MET A 43 2.88 9.78 0.02
N ALA A 44 2.50 9.33 1.21
CA ALA A 44 1.29 9.80 1.88
C ALA A 44 1.59 10.32 3.28
N ASP A 45 0.85 11.35 3.67
CA ASP A 45 0.78 11.89 5.03
C ASP A 45 -0.67 12.00 5.51
N ASP A 46 -0.90 12.71 6.61
CA ASP A 46 -2.23 12.91 7.21
C ASP A 46 -3.10 13.96 6.49
N THR A 47 -2.56 14.62 5.46
CA THR A 47 -3.25 15.67 4.70
C THR A 47 -3.25 15.44 3.19
N SER A 48 -2.31 14.66 2.66
CA SER A 48 -2.09 14.53 1.23
C SER A 48 -1.45 13.19 0.84
N ALA A 49 -1.51 12.89 -0.46
CA ALA A 49 -0.66 11.88 -1.06
C ALA A 49 -0.16 12.33 -2.44
N HIS A 50 1.13 12.11 -2.69
CA HIS A 50 1.77 12.32 -3.99
C HIS A 50 2.03 10.98 -4.67
N VAL A 51 1.60 10.83 -5.92
CA VAL A 51 1.65 9.58 -6.67
C VAL A 51 2.42 9.78 -7.95
N HIS A 52 3.26 8.80 -8.30
CA HIS A 52 3.83 8.64 -9.62
C HIS A 52 3.41 7.30 -10.23
N ILE A 53 3.04 7.32 -11.51
CA ILE A 53 2.87 6.13 -12.36
C ILE A 53 3.53 6.42 -13.71
N GLY A 54 4.54 5.64 -14.07
CA GLY A 54 5.45 5.99 -15.17
C GLY A 54 6.05 7.38 -14.97
N CYS A 55 6.19 8.15 -16.04
CA CYS A 55 6.69 9.53 -15.97
C CYS A 55 5.56 10.56 -15.85
N THR A 56 4.54 10.23 -15.06
CA THR A 56 3.41 11.11 -14.72
C THR A 56 3.32 11.25 -13.20
N TYR A 57 2.59 12.26 -12.71
CA TYR A 57 2.35 12.42 -11.28
C TYR A 57 0.94 12.94 -10.99
N GLY A 58 0.49 12.75 -9.76
CA GLY A 58 -0.77 13.29 -9.27
C GLY A 58 -0.77 13.48 -7.76
N ASN A 59 -1.79 14.20 -7.28
CA ASN A 59 -1.97 14.51 -5.88
C ASN A 59 -3.38 14.19 -5.42
N VAL A 60 -3.48 13.67 -4.20
CA VAL A 60 -4.70 13.61 -3.40
C VAL A 60 -4.56 14.65 -2.29
N HIS A 61 -5.60 15.46 -2.09
CA HIS A 61 -5.61 16.56 -1.11
C HIS A 61 -6.37 16.21 0.18
N GLN A 62 -6.32 14.94 0.56
CA GLN A 62 -6.89 14.43 1.81
C GLN A 62 -6.13 13.17 2.25
N GLN A 63 -6.26 12.82 3.53
CA GLN A 63 -5.80 11.53 4.04
C GLN A 63 -6.53 10.39 3.32
N ILE A 64 -5.77 9.39 2.85
CA ILE A 64 -6.37 8.19 2.29
C ILE A 64 -6.69 7.24 3.45
N VAL A 65 -7.98 7.07 3.72
CA VAL A 65 -8.48 6.16 4.76
C VAL A 65 -9.22 5.01 4.09
N PRO A 66 -8.63 3.80 4.01
CA PRO A 66 -9.33 2.64 3.50
C PRO A 66 -10.53 2.25 4.37
N ASP A 67 -11.55 1.67 3.75
CA ASP A 67 -12.68 1.06 4.44
C ASP A 67 -12.27 -0.21 5.21
N PRO A 68 -13.16 -0.85 6.00
CA PRO A 68 -12.82 -2.07 6.73
C PRO A 68 -12.41 -3.25 5.84
N SER A 69 -12.75 -3.23 4.56
CA SER A 69 -12.27 -4.21 3.59
C SER A 69 -10.90 -3.84 3.01
N GLY A 70 -10.36 -2.67 3.33
CA GLY A 70 -9.12 -2.13 2.82
C GLY A 70 -9.24 -1.40 1.48
N LYS A 71 -10.45 -1.15 0.98
CA LYS A 71 -10.65 -0.42 -0.28
C LYS A 71 -10.66 1.08 -0.03
N PHE A 72 -10.18 1.86 -0.99
CA PHE A 72 -10.30 3.32 -0.97
C PHE A 72 -10.67 3.81 -2.37
N ASP A 73 -11.31 4.98 -2.41
CA ASP A 73 -11.60 5.71 -3.64
C ASP A 73 -11.74 7.20 -3.31
N VAL A 74 -10.73 8.00 -3.67
CA VAL A 74 -10.59 9.41 -3.26
C VAL A 74 -10.37 10.32 -4.46
N PRO A 75 -10.86 11.58 -4.41
CA PRO A 75 -10.64 12.54 -5.48
C PRO A 75 -9.23 13.12 -5.40
N GLY A 76 -8.73 13.52 -6.56
CA GLY A 76 -7.45 14.21 -6.68
C GLY A 76 -7.29 14.78 -8.08
N GLU A 77 -6.05 14.98 -8.46
CA GLU A 77 -5.68 15.48 -9.77
C GLU A 77 -4.42 14.80 -10.29
N HIS A 78 -4.29 14.66 -11.61
CA HIS A 78 -3.19 13.94 -12.24
C HIS A 78 -2.72 14.63 -13.51
N ASN A 79 -1.41 14.74 -13.70
CA ASN A 79 -0.77 15.28 -14.88
C ASN A 79 -0.18 14.16 -15.74
N ILE A 80 -0.90 13.82 -16.81
CA ILE A 80 -0.49 12.78 -17.77
C ILE A 80 0.52 13.28 -18.81
N THR A 81 0.88 14.56 -18.78
CA THR A 81 1.82 15.20 -19.72
C THR A 81 3.08 15.74 -19.04
N ALA A 82 3.42 15.23 -17.85
CA ALA A 82 4.56 15.70 -17.07
C ALA A 82 5.94 15.44 -17.72
N HIS A 83 6.02 14.56 -18.72
CA HIS A 83 7.24 14.24 -19.44
C HIS A 83 7.04 14.37 -20.96
N PRO A 84 8.04 14.84 -21.75
CA PRO A 84 9.40 15.24 -21.35
C PRO A 84 9.52 16.63 -20.72
N VAL A 85 8.51 17.49 -20.90
CA VAL A 85 8.45 18.83 -20.34
C VAL A 85 7.14 18.95 -19.59
N ASP A 86 7.22 19.20 -18.29
CA ASP A 86 6.03 19.42 -17.48
C ASP A 86 5.43 20.81 -17.79
N ARG A 87 4.19 20.81 -18.28
CA ARG A 87 3.41 22.03 -18.54
C ARG A 87 2.41 22.36 -17.42
N GLY A 88 2.38 21.57 -16.35
CA GLY A 88 1.47 21.77 -15.21
C GLY A 88 0.00 21.55 -15.53
N ILE A 89 -0.31 20.74 -16.56
CA ILE A 89 -1.70 20.45 -16.95
C ILE A 89 -2.23 19.34 -16.04
N LEU A 90 -3.06 19.72 -15.08
CA LEU A 90 -3.69 18.82 -14.12
C LEU A 90 -5.12 18.51 -14.55
N HIS A 91 -5.45 17.23 -14.57
CA HIS A 91 -6.79 16.72 -14.82
C HIS A 91 -7.41 16.23 -13.52
N PRO A 92 -8.72 16.47 -13.27
CA PRO A 92 -9.41 15.85 -12.15
C PRO A 92 -9.36 14.32 -12.28
N ALA A 93 -9.13 13.63 -11.16
CA ALA A 93 -8.92 12.19 -11.15
C ALA A 93 -9.53 11.50 -9.91
N ARG A 94 -9.77 10.19 -10.04
CA ARG A 94 -10.10 9.26 -8.97
C ARG A 94 -8.95 8.32 -8.72
N PHE A 95 -8.49 8.29 -7.47
CA PHE A 95 -7.46 7.37 -6.98
C PHE A 95 -8.18 6.26 -6.22
N SER A 96 -8.20 5.07 -6.79
CA SER A 96 -8.91 3.92 -6.22
C SER A 96 -7.99 2.73 -6.04
N GLY A 97 -8.27 1.90 -5.05
CA GLY A 97 -7.36 0.82 -4.73
C GLY A 97 -7.77 -0.03 -3.55
N ARG A 98 -6.85 -0.91 -3.17
CA ARG A 98 -6.98 -1.76 -1.98
C ARG A 98 -5.64 -1.90 -1.28
N VAL A 99 -5.64 -1.77 0.04
CA VAL A 99 -4.51 -2.04 0.93
C VAL A 99 -4.76 -3.36 1.67
N ALA A 100 -3.80 -4.27 1.62
CA ALA A 100 -3.81 -5.52 2.37
C ALA A 100 -2.37 -6.01 2.58
N ASP A 101 -2.05 -6.47 3.79
CA ASP A 101 -0.80 -7.15 4.11
C ASP A 101 0.48 -6.39 3.71
N GLY A 102 0.48 -5.07 3.86
CA GLY A 102 1.62 -4.20 3.48
C GLY A 102 1.74 -3.94 1.97
N TRP A 103 0.77 -4.39 1.19
CA TRP A 103 0.65 -4.15 -0.25
C TRP A 103 -0.52 -3.22 -0.56
N MET A 104 -0.36 -2.45 -1.62
CA MET A 104 -1.39 -1.60 -2.18
C MET A 104 -1.53 -1.88 -3.68
N THR A 105 -2.77 -2.04 -4.12
CA THR A 105 -3.14 -1.89 -5.53
C THR A 105 -3.69 -0.50 -5.75
N LEU A 106 -3.26 0.18 -6.80
CA LEU A 106 -3.68 1.55 -7.11
C LEU A 106 -4.02 1.69 -8.60
N VAL A 107 -5.16 2.31 -8.86
CA VAL A 107 -5.64 2.73 -10.18
C VAL A 107 -5.94 4.22 -10.12
N VAL A 108 -5.50 4.97 -11.13
CA VAL A 108 -5.82 6.39 -11.29
C VAL A 108 -6.64 6.56 -12.56
N THR A 109 -7.86 7.09 -12.44
CA THR A 109 -8.74 7.35 -13.58
C THR A 109 -9.02 8.84 -13.65
N LEU A 110 -8.68 9.47 -14.78
CA LEU A 110 -9.04 10.87 -15.02
C LEU A 110 -10.55 10.94 -15.29
N THR A 111 -11.24 11.91 -14.68
CA THR A 111 -12.71 12.00 -14.76
C THR A 111 -13.22 12.82 -15.93
N ASP A 112 -12.34 13.58 -16.58
CA ASP A 112 -12.61 14.44 -17.73
C ASP A 112 -12.08 13.85 -19.06
N THR A 113 -11.43 12.69 -19.00
CA THR A 113 -10.91 11.96 -20.17
C THR A 113 -11.21 10.46 -20.05
N ALA A 114 -10.82 9.66 -21.05
CA ALA A 114 -10.90 8.20 -21.00
C ALA A 114 -9.61 7.54 -20.45
N VAL A 115 -8.70 8.31 -19.86
CA VAL A 115 -7.38 7.80 -19.43
C VAL A 115 -7.48 7.12 -18.06
N THR A 116 -6.97 5.90 -18.00
CA THR A 116 -6.77 5.13 -16.77
C THR A 116 -5.31 4.66 -16.69
N LEU A 117 -4.70 4.82 -15.53
CA LEU A 117 -3.34 4.40 -15.21
C LEU A 117 -3.39 3.27 -14.17
N GLY A 118 -2.63 2.20 -14.40
CA GLY A 118 -2.60 1.02 -13.53
C GLY A 118 -3.52 -0.12 -14.00
N PRO A 119 -3.81 -1.10 -13.12
CA PRO A 119 -3.42 -1.17 -11.72
C PRO A 119 -1.91 -1.33 -11.52
N VAL A 120 -1.35 -0.56 -10.59
CA VAL A 120 0.04 -0.73 -10.12
C VAL A 120 0.06 -1.38 -8.74
N GLN A 121 1.14 -2.09 -8.44
CA GLN A 121 1.38 -2.70 -7.13
C GLN A 121 2.48 -1.95 -6.40
N LEU A 122 2.18 -1.53 -5.18
CA LEU A 122 3.10 -0.81 -4.30
C LEU A 122 3.27 -1.59 -2.99
N ALA A 123 4.48 -1.63 -2.47
CA ALA A 123 4.80 -2.21 -1.17
C ALA A 123 5.21 -1.11 -0.20
N TYR A 124 4.71 -1.17 1.03
CA TYR A 124 5.06 -0.23 2.09
C TYR A 124 6.57 -0.26 2.39
N GLY A 125 7.17 0.92 2.54
CA GLY A 125 8.59 1.12 2.85
C GLY A 125 9.57 0.77 1.73
N LYS A 126 9.07 0.33 0.56
CA LYS A 126 9.91 0.01 -0.59
C LYS A 126 10.24 1.27 -1.38
N GLU A 127 11.48 1.39 -1.85
CA GLU A 127 11.87 2.43 -2.79
C GLU A 127 11.20 2.22 -4.16
N PRO A 128 10.54 3.24 -4.75
CA PRO A 128 10.00 3.18 -6.11
C PRO A 128 11.07 2.89 -7.16
N ARG A 129 10.75 2.04 -8.15
CA ARG A 129 11.61 1.80 -9.31
C ARG A 129 11.02 2.51 -10.53
N MET A 130 11.50 3.72 -10.81
CA MET A 130 10.87 4.63 -11.79
C MET A 130 11.48 4.59 -13.21
N GLY A 131 12.31 3.58 -13.52
CA GLY A 131 12.98 3.50 -14.82
C GLY A 131 13.74 4.79 -15.18
N PRO A 132 13.77 5.21 -16.46
CA PRO A 132 14.47 6.43 -16.88
C PRO A 132 13.71 7.74 -16.59
N CYS A 133 12.64 7.73 -15.78
CA CYS A 133 11.81 8.92 -15.56
C CYS A 133 12.57 10.04 -14.82
N PRO A 134 12.81 11.20 -15.45
CA PRO A 134 13.60 12.28 -14.85
C PRO A 134 12.86 13.03 -13.74
N ILE A 135 11.53 12.90 -13.66
CA ILE A 135 10.69 13.61 -12.68
C ILE A 135 10.80 13.05 -11.25
N CYS A 136 11.44 11.90 -11.07
CA CYS A 136 11.58 11.21 -9.77
C CYS A 136 12.99 11.37 -9.17
N ARG A 137 13.79 12.33 -9.65
CA ARG A 137 15.16 12.52 -9.16
C ARG A 137 15.14 13.11 -7.75
N VAL A 138 15.63 12.35 -6.77
CA VAL A 138 15.93 12.85 -5.43
C VAL A 138 16.91 14.03 -5.57
N PRO A 139 16.62 15.21 -4.98
CA PRO A 139 17.56 16.32 -4.97
C PRO A 139 18.89 15.87 -4.37
N LYS A 140 20.02 16.18 -5.02
CA LYS A 140 21.33 16.00 -4.37
C LYS A 140 21.34 16.89 -3.11
N ARG A 141 21.59 16.30 -1.94
CA ARG A 141 21.98 17.08 -0.76
C ARG A 141 23.30 17.77 -1.09
N ASN A 142 23.31 19.11 -1.05
CA ASN A 142 24.53 19.91 -1.07
C ASN A 142 25.13 19.94 0.34
#